data_AF-A0A1G2PJQ6-F1
#
_entry.id   AF-A0A1G2PJQ6-F1
#
_cell.length_a   1.000
_cell.length_b   1.000
_cell.length_c   1.000
_cell.angle_alpha   90.00
_cell.angle_beta   90.00
_cell.angle_gamma   90.00
#
_symmetry.space_group_name_H-M   'P 1'
#
loop_
_entity.id
_entity.type
_entity.pdbx_description
1 polymer ?
#
loop_
_entity_poly.entity_id
_entity_poly.type
_entity_poly.pdbx_seq_one_letter_code
_entity_poly.pdbx_strand_id
1 'polypeptide(L)'
;MQTKKGFTLIELLLVVVIIGILAAAIFVALDPGRRLGETRDGARASDVTAILDAVKLHQFDNGGAYHANIAGQAAGTPYMVVDGAPAGGCPALACAEQALGAGNCVNYSFVVTDGYLGEVPVAPQTPGGPAYTAAEAGYYSIRNANGTLEIGACDVEEGASTIRAVR
;
A
#
# COMPACT_ATOMS: atom_id res chain seq x y z
N MET A 1 -24.73 55.27 -30.65
CA MET A 1 -25.24 54.70 -29.38
C MET A 1 -25.36 53.18 -29.58
N GLN A 2 -24.42 52.41 -29.05
CA GLN A 2 -24.39 50.94 -29.23
C GLN A 2 -25.38 50.29 -28.27
N THR A 3 -26.37 49.58 -28.80
CA THR A 3 -27.35 48.83 -28.01
C THR A 3 -26.71 47.54 -27.48
N LYS A 4 -26.54 47.44 -26.16
CA LYS A 4 -26.11 46.19 -25.53
C LYS A 4 -27.26 45.20 -25.60
N LYS A 5 -27.10 44.12 -26.36
CA LYS A 5 -28.03 42.98 -26.36
C LYS A 5 -27.89 42.24 -25.03
N GLY A 6 -28.99 42.07 -24.31
CA GLY A 6 -29.05 41.23 -23.11
C GLY A 6 -29.20 39.76 -23.47
N PHE A 7 -28.77 38.88 -22.56
CA PHE A 7 -29.01 37.44 -22.67
C PHE A 7 -30.49 37.13 -22.50
N THR A 8 -30.98 36.14 -23.24
CA THR A 8 -32.34 35.62 -23.08
C THR A 8 -32.42 34.59 -21.95
N LEU A 9 -33.57 34.50 -21.28
CA LEU A 9 -33.80 33.47 -20.26
C LEU A 9 -33.67 32.05 -20.83
N ILE A 10 -34.03 31.85 -22.10
CA ILE A 10 -33.92 30.55 -22.76
C ILE A 10 -32.46 30.15 -23.02
N GLU A 11 -31.58 31.11 -23.36
CA GLU A 11 -30.15 30.85 -23.47
C GLU A 11 -29.56 30.40 -22.13
N LEU A 12 -29.94 31.06 -21.04
CA LEU A 12 -29.41 30.71 -19.72
C LEU A 12 -29.95 29.36 -19.23
N LEU A 13 -31.22 29.04 -19.54
CA LEU A 13 -31.82 27.74 -19.22
C LEU A 13 -31.15 26.59 -19.98
N LEU A 14 -30.89 26.77 -21.27
CA LEU A 14 -30.26 25.73 -22.08
C LEU A 14 -28.81 25.46 -21.64
N VAL A 15 -28.08 26.50 -21.21
CA VAL A 15 -26.72 26.36 -20.70
C VAL A 15 -26.66 25.52 -19.43
N VAL A 16 -27.53 25.78 -18.44
CA VAL A 16 -27.51 24.99 -17.19
C VAL A 16 -27.92 23.53 -17.43
N VAL A 17 -28.82 23.27 -18.38
CA VAL A 17 -29.19 21.91 -18.79
C VAL A 17 -28.01 21.18 -19.43
N ILE A 18 -27.31 21.81 -20.37
CA ILE A 18 -26.15 21.20 -21.02
C ILE A 18 -25.01 20.97 -20.01
N ILE A 19 -24.73 21.93 -19.12
CA ILE A 19 -23.73 21.77 -18.06
C ILE A 19 -24.09 20.59 -17.16
N GLY A 20 -25.37 20.44 -16.78
CA GLY A 20 -25.84 19.31 -15.97
C GLY A 20 -25.61 17.95 -16.64
N ILE A 21 -25.93 17.82 -17.93
CA ILE A 21 -25.73 16.58 -18.69
C ILE A 21 -24.24 16.25 -18.83
N LEU A 22 -23.41 17.24 -19.18
CA LEU A 22 -21.96 17.06 -19.31
C LEU A 22 -21.31 16.68 -17.98
N ALA A 23 -21.73 17.31 -16.88
CA ALA A 23 -21.22 16.99 -15.55
C ALA A 23 -21.54 15.53 -15.17
N ALA A 24 -22.78 15.07 -15.36
CA ALA A 24 -23.17 13.69 -15.08
C ALA A 24 -22.38 12.67 -15.93
N ALA A 25 -22.17 12.96 -17.23
CA ALA A 25 -21.40 12.10 -18.12
C ALA A 25 -19.92 11.98 -17.70
N ILE A 26 -19.29 13.09 -17.26
CA ILE A 26 -17.90 13.11 -16.80
C ILE A 26 -17.71 12.27 -15.53
N PHE A 27 -18.65 12.34 -14.58
CA PHE A 27 -18.57 11.54 -13.34
C PHE A 27 -18.59 10.04 -13.62
N VAL A 28 -19.43 9.59 -14.56
CA VAL A 28 -19.48 8.16 -14.96
C VAL A 28 -18.21 7.77 -15.72
N ALA A 29 -17.66 8.65 -16.54
CA ALA A 29 -16.51 8.34 -17.38
C ALA A 29 -15.17 8.27 -16.62
N LEU A 30 -15.02 9.02 -15.51
CA LEU A 30 -13.72 9.16 -14.84
C LEU A 30 -13.46 8.16 -13.70
N ASP A 31 -14.49 7.48 -13.20
CA ASP A 31 -14.45 6.56 -12.04
C ASP A 31 -13.37 6.94 -11.01
N PRO A 32 -13.61 7.99 -10.20
CA PRO A 32 -12.61 8.49 -9.27
C PRO A 32 -12.20 7.45 -8.22
N GLY A 33 -13.09 6.50 -7.89
CA GLY A 33 -12.79 5.41 -6.96
C GLY A 33 -11.64 4.56 -7.48
N ARG A 34 -11.76 4.13 -8.74
CA ARG A 34 -10.75 3.30 -9.40
C ARG A 34 -9.39 3.99 -9.49
N ARG A 35 -9.35 5.26 -9.91
CA ARG A 35 -8.07 6.01 -10.04
C ARG A 35 -7.35 6.20 -8.71
N LEU A 36 -8.10 6.39 -7.64
CA LEU A 36 -7.53 6.49 -6.30
C LEU A 36 -7.02 5.13 -5.81
N GLY A 37 -7.71 4.03 -6.15
CA GLY A 37 -7.25 2.65 -5.90
C GLY A 37 -5.92 2.36 -6.61
N GLU A 38 -5.84 2.64 -7.91
CA GLU A 38 -4.61 2.50 -8.71
C GLU A 38 -3.43 3.31 -8.13
N THR A 39 -3.70 4.50 -7.58
CA THR A 39 -2.67 5.32 -6.92
C THR A 39 -2.17 4.69 -5.62
N ARG A 40 -3.07 4.14 -4.79
CA ARG A 40 -2.71 3.46 -3.55
C ARG A 40 -1.95 2.16 -3.82
N ASP A 41 -2.38 1.38 -4.81
CA ASP A 41 -1.67 0.18 -5.24
C ASP A 41 -0.26 0.50 -5.79
N GLY A 42 -0.12 1.63 -6.51
CA GLY A 42 1.18 2.14 -6.92
C GLY A 42 2.11 2.48 -5.74
N ALA A 43 1.57 3.10 -4.68
CA ALA A 43 2.33 3.36 -3.46
C ALA A 43 2.73 2.04 -2.76
N ARG A 44 1.81 1.08 -2.62
CA ARG A 44 2.10 -0.26 -2.07
C ARG A 44 3.22 -0.98 -2.83
N ALA A 45 3.21 -0.92 -4.16
CA ALA A 45 4.25 -1.53 -4.98
C ALA A 45 5.63 -0.88 -4.78
N SER A 46 5.66 0.44 -4.64
CA SER A 46 6.88 1.19 -4.32
C SER A 46 7.41 0.81 -2.93
N ASP A 47 6.54 0.77 -1.94
CA ASP A 47 6.91 0.45 -0.54
C ASP A 47 7.44 -0.98 -0.40
N VAL A 48 6.75 -1.96 -0.99
CA VAL A 48 7.20 -3.36 -1.01
C VAL A 48 8.59 -3.50 -1.62
N THR A 49 8.86 -2.77 -2.70
CA THR A 49 10.18 -2.78 -3.35
C THR A 49 11.23 -2.10 -2.47
N ALA A 50 10.89 -0.95 -1.86
CA ALA A 50 11.80 -0.22 -0.98
C ALA A 50 12.19 -1.03 0.26
N ILE A 51 11.24 -1.71 0.89
CA ILE A 51 11.49 -2.61 2.02
C ILE A 51 12.43 -3.74 1.61
N LEU A 52 12.15 -4.41 0.48
CA LEU A 52 12.98 -5.52 0.00
C LEU A 52 14.41 -5.07 -0.33
N ASP A 53 14.55 -3.94 -1.04
CA ASP A 53 15.87 -3.39 -1.39
C ASP A 53 16.65 -2.95 -0.14
N ALA A 54 15.99 -2.39 0.87
CA ALA A 54 16.62 -2.06 2.15
C ALA A 54 17.15 -3.30 2.88
N VAL A 55 16.37 -4.38 2.93
CA VAL A 55 16.85 -5.65 3.51
C VAL A 55 18.02 -6.21 2.71
N LYS A 56 18.00 -6.10 1.39
CA LYS A 56 19.11 -6.55 0.55
C LYS A 56 20.38 -5.77 0.75
N LEU A 57 20.27 -4.46 0.89
CA LEU A 57 21.42 -3.61 1.18
C LEU A 57 22.01 -3.97 2.56
N HIS A 58 21.15 -4.14 3.58
CA HIS A 58 21.58 -4.69 4.87
C HIS A 58 22.27 -6.05 4.70
N GLN A 59 21.69 -6.97 3.93
CA GLN A 59 22.28 -8.30 3.71
C GLN A 59 23.65 -8.20 3.04
N PHE A 60 23.83 -7.31 2.07
CA PHE A 60 25.10 -7.07 1.38
C PHE A 60 26.17 -6.57 2.35
N ASP A 61 25.83 -5.59 3.20
CA ASP A 61 26.75 -5.01 4.18
C ASP A 61 27.10 -5.98 5.32
N ASN A 62 26.23 -6.96 5.59
CA ASN A 62 26.39 -7.97 6.64
C ASN A 62 26.84 -9.35 6.10
N GLY A 63 27.61 -9.37 5.01
CA GLY A 63 28.27 -10.59 4.53
C GLY A 63 27.32 -11.66 3.97
N GLY A 64 26.16 -11.26 3.46
CA GLY A 64 25.17 -12.15 2.86
C GLY A 64 24.15 -12.72 3.84
N ALA A 65 24.25 -12.42 5.13
CA ALA A 65 23.31 -12.91 6.14
C ALA A 65 22.08 -11.99 6.28
N TYR A 66 20.90 -12.58 6.45
CA TYR A 66 19.73 -11.81 6.89
C TYR A 66 19.88 -11.34 8.32
N HIS A 67 19.28 -10.20 8.64
CA HIS A 67 19.12 -9.76 10.02
C HIS A 67 18.39 -10.83 10.86
N ALA A 68 18.71 -10.92 12.16
CA ALA A 68 18.20 -11.97 13.05
C ALA A 68 16.66 -12.05 13.07
N ASN A 69 15.98 -10.90 12.95
CA ASN A 69 14.51 -10.83 12.90
C ASN A 69 13.93 -11.56 11.68
N ILE A 70 14.61 -11.52 10.53
CA ILE A 70 14.18 -12.22 9.31
C ILE A 70 14.67 -13.67 9.33
N ALA A 71 15.89 -13.92 9.79
CA ALA A 71 16.44 -15.27 9.93
C ALA A 71 15.63 -16.14 10.91
N GLY A 72 15.00 -15.51 11.92
CA GLY A 72 14.14 -16.17 12.91
C GLY A 72 12.75 -16.57 12.39
N GLN A 73 12.32 -16.10 11.21
CA GLN A 73 11.03 -16.51 10.64
C GLN A 73 10.98 -18.02 10.37
N ALA A 74 9.82 -18.65 10.45
CA ALA A 74 9.62 -19.99 9.88
C ALA A 74 9.58 -19.88 8.34
N ALA A 75 10.29 -20.77 7.65
CA ALA A 75 10.34 -20.72 6.19
C ALA A 75 8.95 -21.02 5.59
N GLY A 76 8.52 -20.21 4.62
CA GLY A 76 7.21 -20.32 3.96
C GLY A 76 6.03 -19.81 4.78
N THR A 77 6.26 -19.26 5.98
CA THR A 77 5.21 -18.68 6.82
C THR A 77 5.17 -17.16 6.63
N PRO A 78 3.99 -16.54 6.43
CA PRO A 78 3.88 -15.09 6.36
C PRO A 78 3.95 -14.46 7.76
N TYR A 79 4.76 -13.41 7.86
CA TYR A 79 4.90 -12.58 9.05
C TYR A 79 4.56 -11.13 8.72
N MET A 80 3.79 -10.47 9.59
CA MET A 80 3.48 -9.05 9.48
C MET A 80 4.75 -8.22 9.67
N VAL A 81 4.95 -7.25 8.79
CA VAL A 81 5.98 -6.24 8.97
C VAL A 81 5.48 -5.23 10.01
N VAL A 82 6.30 -4.99 11.03
CA VAL A 82 6.01 -4.02 12.09
C VAL A 82 7.25 -3.15 12.36
N ASP A 83 7.02 -1.92 12.78
CA ASP A 83 8.05 -1.04 13.32
C ASP A 83 7.83 -0.88 14.83
N GLY A 84 8.65 -1.60 15.60
CA GLY A 84 8.43 -1.80 17.03
C GLY A 84 7.48 -2.95 17.34
N ALA A 85 7.53 -3.44 18.59
CA ALA A 85 6.62 -4.49 19.04
C ALA A 85 5.24 -3.88 19.36
N PRO A 86 4.12 -4.44 18.86
CA PRO A 86 2.80 -3.98 19.23
C PRO A 86 2.57 -4.18 20.73
N ALA A 87 2.01 -3.18 21.42
CA ALA A 87 1.82 -3.21 22.88
C ALA A 87 0.92 -4.35 23.39
N GLY A 88 0.12 -4.98 22.52
CA GLY A 88 -0.75 -6.12 22.82
C GLY A 88 -0.28 -7.46 22.25
N GLY A 89 0.95 -7.54 21.73
CA GLY A 89 1.40 -8.67 20.92
C GLY A 89 0.90 -8.60 19.48
N CYS A 90 1.37 -9.54 18.65
CA CYS A 90 1.06 -9.55 17.22
C CYS A 90 -0.33 -10.13 16.95
N PRO A 91 -1.31 -9.35 16.47
CA PRO A 91 -2.62 -9.88 16.13
C PRO A 91 -2.57 -10.75 14.88
N ALA A 92 -3.60 -11.58 14.70
CA ALA A 92 -3.83 -12.22 13.42
C ALA A 92 -4.35 -11.17 12.42
N LEU A 93 -3.81 -11.19 11.20
CA LEU A 93 -4.22 -10.30 10.12
C LEU A 93 -4.59 -11.14 8.89
N ALA A 94 -5.78 -10.90 8.35
CA ALA A 94 -6.20 -11.49 7.08
C ALA A 94 -5.78 -10.55 5.96
N CYS A 95 -4.74 -10.94 5.24
CA CYS A 95 -4.31 -10.29 4.00
C CYS A 95 -4.99 -11.00 2.82
N ALA A 96 -5.22 -10.31 1.71
CA ALA A 96 -6.00 -10.83 0.58
C ALA A 96 -5.53 -12.22 0.08
N GLU A 97 -4.22 -12.48 0.15
CA GLU A 97 -3.61 -13.76 -0.27
C GLU A 97 -3.00 -14.58 0.87
N GLN A 98 -2.86 -14.00 2.06
CA GLN A 98 -2.08 -14.59 3.15
C GLN A 98 -2.85 -14.48 4.46
N ALA A 99 -2.96 -15.59 5.18
CA ALA A 99 -3.46 -15.58 6.55
C ALA A 99 -2.26 -15.47 7.50
N LEU A 100 -2.08 -14.31 8.12
CA LEU A 100 -1.04 -14.11 9.12
C LEU A 100 -1.58 -14.52 10.48
N GLY A 101 -0.99 -15.56 11.05
CA GLY A 101 -1.34 -16.05 12.39
C GLY A 101 -0.95 -15.07 13.48
N ALA A 102 -1.68 -15.09 14.60
CA ALA A 102 -1.29 -14.35 15.80
C ALA A 102 0.12 -14.78 16.24
N GLY A 103 0.94 -13.81 16.64
CA GLY A 103 2.35 -14.02 16.97
C GLY A 103 3.33 -13.93 15.78
N ASN A 104 2.85 -13.93 14.53
CA ASN A 104 3.71 -13.85 13.35
C ASN A 104 4.00 -12.39 12.96
N CYS A 105 4.72 -11.66 13.81
CA CYS A 105 5.23 -10.33 13.48
C CYS A 105 6.75 -10.36 13.38
N VAL A 106 7.30 -9.55 12.48
CA VAL A 106 8.73 -9.35 12.33
C VAL A 106 9.00 -7.85 12.39
N ASN A 107 9.87 -7.48 13.32
CA ASN A 107 10.23 -6.09 13.52
C ASN A 107 11.28 -5.65 12.48
N TYR A 108 10.92 -4.68 11.64
CA TYR A 108 11.76 -4.12 10.58
C TYR A 108 12.49 -2.84 11.00
N SER A 109 12.36 -2.36 12.24
CA SER A 109 13.07 -1.15 12.74
C SER A 109 14.58 -1.15 12.52
N PHE A 110 15.21 -2.32 12.30
CA PHE A 110 16.62 -2.43 11.94
C PHE A 110 16.94 -1.72 10.61
N VAL A 111 16.04 -1.75 9.62
CA VAL A 111 16.26 -1.05 8.34
C VAL A 111 16.29 0.47 8.50
N VAL A 112 15.64 0.99 9.55
CA VAL A 112 15.65 2.42 9.89
C VAL A 112 16.84 2.76 10.78
N THR A 113 17.05 1.97 11.83
CA THR A 113 18.12 2.19 12.82
C THR A 113 19.50 2.14 12.17
N ASP A 114 19.69 1.25 11.19
CA ASP A 114 20.94 1.11 10.46
C ASP A 114 21.02 2.02 9.23
N GLY A 115 19.98 2.81 8.95
CA GLY A 115 20.00 3.88 7.94
C GLY A 115 19.70 3.47 6.50
N TYR A 116 19.13 2.29 6.26
CA TYR A 116 18.73 1.83 4.93
C TYR A 116 17.39 2.45 4.46
N LEU A 117 16.53 2.85 5.40
CA LEU A 117 15.29 3.58 5.17
C LEU A 117 15.13 4.71 6.19
N GLY A 118 14.39 5.76 5.82
CA GLY A 118 14.06 6.84 6.76
C GLY A 118 12.96 6.45 7.77
N GLU A 119 12.08 5.55 7.36
CA GLU A 119 10.92 5.05 8.12
C GLU A 119 10.52 3.70 7.50
N VAL A 120 9.94 2.78 8.31
CA VAL A 120 9.28 1.59 7.76
C VAL A 120 7.94 2.02 7.16
N PRO A 121 7.72 1.87 5.84
CA PRO A 121 6.49 2.34 5.21
C PRO A 121 5.25 1.68 5.82
N VAL A 122 4.18 2.47 5.98
CA VAL A 122 2.86 1.99 6.38
C VAL A 122 1.93 2.06 5.18
N ALA A 123 1.25 0.95 4.89
CA ALA A 123 0.40 0.81 3.73
C ALA A 123 -0.71 1.87 3.70
N PRO A 124 -1.02 2.43 2.51
CA PRO A 124 -2.14 3.34 2.35
C PRO A 124 -3.45 2.69 2.79
N GLN A 125 -4.28 3.51 3.45
CA GLN A 125 -5.59 3.10 3.94
C GLN A 125 -6.55 2.82 2.78
N THR A 126 -7.01 1.57 2.70
CA THR A 126 -8.08 1.17 1.79
C THR A 126 -9.42 1.67 2.33
N PRO A 127 -10.30 2.29 1.52
CA PRO A 127 -11.62 2.68 1.98
C PRO A 127 -12.42 1.49 2.52
N GLY A 128 -12.77 1.52 3.82
CA GLY A 128 -13.45 0.41 4.49
C GLY A 128 -12.56 -0.77 4.90
N GLY A 129 -11.25 -0.67 4.67
CA GLY A 129 -10.26 -1.65 5.10
C GLY A 129 -9.74 -1.42 6.53
N PRO A 130 -8.79 -2.27 6.99
CA PRO A 130 -8.17 -2.14 8.30
C PRO A 130 -7.31 -0.87 8.40
N ALA A 131 -7.19 -0.34 9.63
CA ALA A 131 -6.39 0.84 9.92
C ALA A 131 -4.92 0.48 10.15
N TYR A 132 -4.08 0.57 9.13
CA TYR A 132 -2.64 0.32 9.27
C TYR A 132 -1.91 1.42 10.06
N THR A 133 -0.92 1.01 10.85
CA THR A 133 -0.07 1.87 11.68
C THR A 133 1.38 1.36 11.66
N ALA A 134 2.32 2.04 12.30
CA ALA A 134 3.68 1.52 12.44
C ALA A 134 3.72 0.12 13.10
N ALA A 135 2.80 -0.17 14.03
CA ALA A 135 2.70 -1.47 14.69
C ALA A 135 2.01 -2.56 13.83
N GLU A 136 1.32 -2.15 12.76
CA GLU A 136 0.63 -3.02 11.80
C GLU A 136 0.78 -2.38 10.41
N ALA A 137 1.95 -2.54 9.80
CA ALA A 137 2.32 -1.74 8.64
C ALA A 137 1.48 -2.05 7.38
N GLY A 138 0.67 -3.12 7.40
CA GLY A 138 -0.11 -3.56 6.23
C GLY A 138 0.73 -4.23 5.14
N TYR A 139 1.97 -4.58 5.48
CA TYR A 139 2.88 -5.38 4.67
C TYR A 139 3.21 -6.69 5.39
N TYR A 140 3.55 -7.72 4.63
CA TYR A 140 4.02 -9.00 5.13
C TYR A 140 5.35 -9.37 4.51
N SER A 141 6.09 -10.23 5.21
CA SER A 141 7.32 -10.84 4.71
C SER A 141 7.26 -12.35 4.85
N ILE A 142 7.80 -13.06 3.85
CA ILE A 142 7.94 -14.51 3.84
C ILE A 142 9.38 -14.83 3.46
N ARG A 143 10.10 -15.51 4.36
CA ARG A 143 11.35 -16.17 3.97
C ARG A 143 11.03 -17.50 3.30
N ASN A 144 11.24 -17.60 2.00
CA ASN A 144 11.00 -18.83 1.27
C ASN A 144 12.02 -19.94 1.65
N ALA A 145 11.65 -21.20 1.42
CA ALA A 145 12.51 -22.35 1.72
C ALA A 145 13.83 -22.35 0.92
N ASN A 146 13.86 -21.67 -0.23
CA ASN A 146 15.06 -21.47 -1.05
C ASN A 146 15.97 -20.32 -0.54
N GLY A 147 15.61 -19.66 0.56
CA GLY A 147 16.36 -18.53 1.12
C GLY A 147 16.05 -17.16 0.52
N THR A 148 15.16 -17.06 -0.47
CA THR A 148 14.70 -15.76 -0.99
C THR A 148 13.74 -15.09 -0.01
N LEU A 149 13.71 -13.76 -0.02
CA LEU A 149 12.78 -12.97 0.76
C LEU A 149 11.68 -12.43 -0.15
N GLU A 150 10.45 -12.65 0.25
CA GLU A 150 9.26 -12.08 -0.36
C GLU A 150 8.68 -11.03 0.57
N ILE A 151 8.39 -9.85 0.02
CA ILE A 151 7.62 -8.79 0.69
C ILE A 151 6.34 -8.59 -0.11
N GLY A 152 5.21 -8.44 0.57
CA GLY A 152 3.93 -8.18 -0.10
C GLY A 152 3.02 -7.26 0.71
N ALA A 153 2.03 -6.69 0.03
CA ALA A 153 1.01 -5.85 0.64
C ALA A 153 -0.22 -6.68 1.02
N CYS A 154 -0.87 -6.32 2.13
CA CYS A 154 -2.04 -7.05 2.60
C CYS A 154 -3.33 -6.72 1.84
N ASP A 155 -3.44 -5.48 1.38
CA ASP A 155 -4.55 -5.01 0.57
C ASP A 155 -4.12 -4.81 -0.88
N VAL A 156 -5.05 -5.11 -1.78
CA VAL A 156 -5.02 -4.78 -3.20
C VAL A 156 -6.42 -4.28 -3.58
N GLU A 157 -6.52 -3.25 -4.42
CA GLU A 157 -7.82 -2.64 -4.70
C GLU A 157 -8.25 -2.84 -6.15
N GLU A 158 -7.44 -2.41 -7.12
CA GLU A 158 -7.89 -2.35 -8.51
C GLU A 158 -6.92 -3.06 -9.44
N GLY A 159 -7.40 -4.13 -10.09
CA GLY A 159 -6.71 -4.82 -11.19
C GLY A 159 -5.47 -5.64 -10.81
N ALA A 160 -4.88 -5.44 -9.63
CA ALA A 160 -3.81 -6.29 -9.11
C ALA A 160 -4.40 -7.47 -8.34
N SER A 161 -4.09 -8.70 -8.77
CA SER A 161 -4.38 -9.88 -7.95
C SER A 161 -3.45 -9.98 -6.74
N THR A 162 -2.23 -9.43 -6.86
CA THR A 162 -1.16 -9.50 -5.87
C THR A 162 -0.21 -8.31 -6.00
N ILE A 163 0.25 -7.72 -4.90
CA ILE A 163 1.37 -6.76 -4.89
C ILE A 163 2.48 -7.33 -4.02
N ARG A 164 3.52 -7.86 -4.66
CA ARG A 164 4.67 -8.47 -3.98
C ARG A 164 5.95 -8.35 -4.78
N ALA A 165 7.08 -8.36 -4.08
CA ALA A 165 8.41 -8.46 -4.66
C ALA A 165 9.16 -9.63 -4.00
N VAL A 166 9.85 -10.43 -4.80
CA VAL A 166 10.62 -11.61 -4.35
C VAL A 166 12.02 -11.48 -4.88
N ARG A 167 13.03 -11.60 -4.02
CA ARG A 167 14.41 -11.56 -4.47
C ARG A 167 15.39 -12.29 -3.52
#